data_AF-A0A2V7WDH5-F1
#
_entry.id   AF-A0A2V7WDH5-F1
#
_cell.length_a   1.000
_cell.length_b   1.000
_cell.length_c   1.000
_cell.angle_alpha   90.00
_cell.angle_beta   90.00
_cell.angle_gamma   90.00
#
_symmetry.space_group_name_H-M   'P 1'
#
loop_
_entity.id
_entity.type
_entity.pdbx_description
1 polymer ?
#
loop_
_entity_poly.entity_id
_entity_poly.type
_entity_poly.pdbx_seq_one_letter_code
_entity_poly.pdbx_strand_id
1 'polypeptide(L)'
;MRRVSPHLVFGILLCFVAISSASAQVARVFLAGTGNDAGDCTNQATPCRSLQGAVTACPVNGEIIVLDNGGYGGATITKSLTVNASAGVVAFIARTITVNIGATDKVVLRGLSMNGAVFHDPNGILFSGGGTLVVENSVIAGFLTGFDPGVGILQAAAGSNLIVNNCELRNNDNGVLNNSGSDTNSNTVIENSRFEYEGVGVASIATANVSIRNSVFANNQTAVIASSSSQTQPGLIVIDTCTIAHNVTGINAYTASSGSAVVRVTNSTIYHNTNGMVATSPGAAIESYGNNRVTANTNYSTFSGTVVPLQ
;
A
#
# COMPACT_ATOMS: atom_id res chain seq x y z
N MET A 1 71.49 -47.52 27.53
CA MET A 1 71.62 -47.83 26.09
C MET A 1 70.29 -47.53 25.41
N ARG A 2 70.35 -46.85 24.25
CA ARG A 2 69.23 -46.24 23.50
C ARG A 2 68.32 -47.29 22.80
N ARG A 3 67.16 -46.76 22.35
CA ARG A 3 66.24 -47.17 21.24
C ARG A 3 65.03 -48.01 21.73
N VAL A 4 63.77 -47.82 21.32
CA VAL A 4 63.11 -47.38 20.05
C VAL A 4 61.66 -46.87 20.35
N SER A 5 61.18 -45.81 19.68
CA SER A 5 59.75 -45.41 19.47
C SER A 5 59.25 -45.99 18.11
N PRO A 6 57.95 -46.10 17.69
CA PRO A 6 56.80 -45.18 17.88
C PRO A 6 55.39 -45.88 17.77
N HIS A 7 54.35 -45.17 17.28
CA HIS A 7 52.96 -45.56 16.91
C HIS A 7 51.89 -45.12 17.94
N LEU A 8 51.39 -43.88 17.88
CA LEU A 8 50.40 -43.36 16.92
C LEU A 8 49.02 -44.03 17.07
N VAL A 9 48.20 -43.53 17.99
CA VAL A 9 46.72 -43.64 17.86
C VAL A 9 46.15 -42.26 18.15
N PHE A 10 46.12 -41.46 17.09
CA PHE A 10 45.42 -40.19 17.01
C PHE A 10 43.93 -40.51 16.88
N GLY A 11 43.22 -40.55 18.02
CA GLY A 11 41.78 -40.82 18.07
C GLY A 11 40.99 -39.61 17.55
N ILE A 12 40.80 -39.53 16.24
CA ILE A 12 39.86 -38.63 15.59
C ILE A 12 38.44 -39.10 15.93
N LEU A 13 37.83 -38.51 16.95
CA LEU A 13 36.38 -38.58 17.14
C LEU A 13 35.77 -37.47 16.28
N LEU A 14 35.53 -37.79 15.01
CA LEU A 14 34.81 -36.96 14.07
C LEU A 14 33.33 -36.95 14.50
N CYS A 15 32.94 -35.99 15.35
CA CYS A 15 31.53 -35.69 15.59
C CYS A 15 30.91 -35.24 14.27
N PHE A 16 30.20 -36.16 13.61
CA PHE A 16 29.21 -35.83 12.58
C PHE A 16 28.11 -34.98 13.22
N VAL A 17 28.32 -33.67 13.28
CA VAL A 17 27.23 -32.72 13.42
C VAL A 17 26.49 -32.78 12.09
N ALA A 18 25.47 -33.64 12.03
CA ALA A 18 24.44 -33.54 11.01
C ALA A 18 23.72 -32.21 11.27
N ILE A 19 24.23 -31.14 10.68
CA ILE A 19 23.46 -29.91 10.48
C ILE A 19 22.34 -30.34 9.53
N SER A 20 21.22 -30.77 10.12
CA SER A 20 19.98 -30.85 9.36
C SER A 20 19.79 -29.46 8.79
N SER A 21 19.93 -29.35 7.48
CA SER A 21 19.51 -28.17 6.75
C SER A 21 18.01 -28.12 7.02
N ALA A 22 17.59 -27.31 7.99
CA ALA A 22 16.20 -26.93 8.10
C ALA A 22 15.88 -26.29 6.76
N SER A 23 15.26 -27.06 5.87
CA SER A 23 14.60 -26.49 4.71
C SER A 23 13.64 -25.49 5.32
N ALA A 24 13.93 -24.20 5.15
CA ALA A 24 12.98 -23.15 5.36
C ALA A 24 11.92 -23.32 4.26
N GLN A 25 11.11 -24.38 4.36
CA GLN A 25 9.86 -24.42 3.63
C GLN A 25 9.08 -23.24 4.18
N VAL A 26 8.82 -22.27 3.30
CA VAL A 26 7.83 -21.23 3.59
C VAL A 26 6.60 -21.96 4.08
N ALA A 27 6.25 -21.75 5.35
CA ALA A 27 5.12 -22.42 5.93
C ALA A 27 3.86 -21.85 5.30
N ARG A 28 3.00 -22.74 4.78
CA ARG A 28 1.83 -22.38 4.00
C ARG A 28 0.57 -22.73 4.77
N VAL A 29 -0.43 -21.89 4.61
CA VAL A 29 -1.81 -22.14 5.04
C VAL A 29 -2.72 -22.00 3.84
N PHE A 30 -3.74 -22.84 3.76
CA PHE A 30 -4.70 -22.83 2.67
C PHE A 30 -6.02 -22.22 3.13
N LEU A 31 -6.62 -21.41 2.27
CA LEU A 31 -7.90 -20.73 2.50
C LEU A 31 -8.87 -21.09 1.38
N ALA A 32 -10.06 -21.58 1.73
CA ALA A 32 -11.11 -21.92 0.78
C ALA A 32 -12.52 -21.61 1.31
N GLY A 33 -13.45 -21.33 0.41
CA GLY A 33 -14.83 -20.95 0.72
C GLY A 33 -15.64 -22.07 1.38
N THR A 34 -15.20 -23.32 1.23
CA THR A 34 -15.77 -24.50 1.90
C THR A 34 -14.91 -25.03 3.05
N GLY A 35 -13.89 -24.28 3.47
CA GLY A 35 -12.97 -24.68 4.53
C GLY A 35 -13.61 -24.71 5.93
N ASN A 36 -12.77 -24.95 6.94
CA ASN A 36 -13.12 -24.89 8.36
C ASN A 36 -11.94 -24.35 9.17
N ASP A 37 -12.15 -23.24 9.89
CA ASP A 37 -11.10 -22.59 10.69
C ASP A 37 -10.61 -23.43 11.88
N ALA A 38 -11.36 -24.46 12.28
CA ALA A 38 -10.95 -25.42 13.30
C ALA A 38 -10.13 -26.61 12.75
N GLY A 39 -9.95 -26.70 11.42
CA GLY A 39 -9.21 -27.75 10.76
C GLY A 39 -7.69 -27.53 10.75
N ASP A 40 -6.96 -28.50 10.20
CA ASP A 40 -5.54 -28.32 9.91
C ASP A 40 -5.37 -27.53 8.60
N CYS A 41 -5.35 -26.20 8.72
CA CYS A 41 -5.23 -25.32 7.56
C CYS A 41 -3.86 -25.40 6.86
N THR A 42 -2.89 -26.15 7.38
CA THR A 42 -1.62 -26.42 6.67
C THR A 42 -1.76 -27.52 5.63
N ASN A 43 -2.88 -28.27 5.66
CA ASN A 43 -3.23 -29.27 4.68
C ASN A 43 -4.27 -28.70 3.70
N GLN A 44 -3.95 -28.75 2.40
CA GLN A 44 -4.81 -28.23 1.33
C GLN A 44 -6.19 -28.89 1.30
N ALA A 45 -6.32 -30.14 1.76
CA ALA A 45 -7.60 -30.86 1.83
C ALA A 45 -8.49 -30.40 3.01
N THR A 46 -7.91 -29.69 3.98
CA THR A 46 -8.62 -29.15 5.15
C THR A 46 -8.32 -27.66 5.34
N PRO A 47 -8.59 -26.82 4.33
CA PRO A 47 -8.23 -25.40 4.37
C PRO A 47 -9.04 -24.64 5.42
N CYS A 48 -8.51 -23.50 5.87
CA CYS A 48 -9.26 -22.52 6.66
C CYS A 48 -10.43 -21.96 5.83
N ARG A 49 -11.50 -21.53 6.52
CA ARG A 49 -12.70 -20.96 5.90
C ARG A 49 -12.59 -19.45 5.71
N SER A 50 -12.08 -18.76 6.72
CA SER A 50 -12.06 -17.29 6.76
C SER A 50 -10.63 -16.76 6.65
N LEU A 51 -10.50 -15.52 6.18
CA LEU A 51 -9.20 -14.86 6.15
C LEU A 51 -8.63 -14.72 7.57
N GLN A 52 -9.48 -14.39 8.56
CA GLN A 52 -9.05 -14.32 9.96
C GLN A 52 -8.57 -15.67 10.50
N GLY A 53 -9.25 -16.77 10.17
CA GLY A 53 -8.81 -18.12 10.53
C GLY A 53 -7.44 -18.45 9.93
N ALA A 54 -7.27 -18.17 8.64
CA ALA A 54 -6.00 -18.38 7.94
C ALA A 54 -4.86 -17.52 8.53
N VAL A 55 -5.12 -16.25 8.87
CA VAL A 55 -4.16 -15.35 9.53
C VAL A 55 -3.76 -15.87 10.91
N THR A 56 -4.70 -16.41 11.68
CA THR A 56 -4.42 -17.01 12.99
C THR A 56 -3.52 -18.23 12.84
N ALA A 57 -3.86 -19.15 11.92
CA ALA A 57 -3.11 -20.38 11.68
C ALA A 57 -1.75 -20.17 11.00
N CYS A 58 -1.61 -19.11 10.18
CA CYS A 58 -0.38 -18.85 9.43
C CYS A 58 0.76 -18.48 10.38
N PRO A 59 1.92 -19.16 10.35
CA PRO A 59 3.07 -18.73 11.14
C PRO A 59 3.65 -17.42 10.60
N VAL A 60 4.51 -16.77 11.41
CA VAL A 60 5.25 -15.58 11.01
C VAL A 60 6.10 -15.89 9.76
N ASN A 61 6.13 -14.97 8.82
CA ASN A 61 6.74 -15.10 7.48
C ASN A 61 6.14 -16.20 6.61
N GLY A 62 4.97 -16.73 6.96
CA GLY A 62 4.25 -17.72 6.17
C GLY A 62 3.45 -17.11 5.00
N GLU A 63 2.84 -17.99 4.22
CA GLU A 63 2.01 -17.64 3.07
C GLU A 63 0.63 -18.30 3.16
N ILE A 64 -0.42 -17.48 3.03
CA ILE A 64 -1.81 -17.91 2.91
C ILE A 64 -2.14 -18.00 1.42
N ILE A 65 -2.48 -19.21 0.96
CA ILE A 65 -2.85 -19.49 -0.44
C ILE A 65 -4.37 -19.61 -0.52
N VAL A 66 -4.99 -18.71 -1.28
CA VAL A 66 -6.43 -18.76 -1.56
C VAL A 66 -6.69 -19.74 -2.71
N LEU A 67 -7.50 -20.77 -2.46
CA LEU A 67 -7.68 -21.91 -3.36
C LEU A 67 -8.84 -21.73 -4.36
N ASP A 68 -9.91 -21.08 -3.94
CA ASP A 68 -11.16 -20.99 -4.70
C ASP A 68 -11.74 -19.57 -4.70
N ASN A 69 -12.80 -19.38 -5.46
CA ASN A 69 -13.54 -18.12 -5.45
C ASN A 69 -14.46 -18.11 -4.23
N GLY A 70 -14.50 -16.99 -3.50
CA GLY A 70 -15.35 -16.93 -2.32
C GLY A 70 -15.26 -15.61 -1.56
N GLY A 71 -16.18 -15.46 -0.61
CA GLY A 71 -16.15 -14.40 0.39
C GLY A 71 -15.40 -14.86 1.64
N TYR A 72 -14.35 -14.14 2.02
CA TYR A 72 -13.45 -14.55 3.12
C TYR A 72 -13.54 -13.69 4.38
N GLY A 73 -14.30 -12.60 4.33
CA GLY A 73 -14.40 -11.64 5.43
C GLY A 73 -13.13 -10.81 5.63
N GLY A 74 -13.16 -9.94 6.63
CA GLY A 74 -12.01 -9.13 7.03
C GLY A 74 -11.03 -9.92 7.90
N ALA A 75 -9.91 -9.30 8.25
CA ALA A 75 -8.95 -9.87 9.18
C ALA A 75 -8.09 -8.78 9.85
N THR A 76 -7.57 -9.11 11.03
CA THR A 76 -6.54 -8.34 11.72
C THR A 76 -5.20 -9.08 11.61
N ILE A 77 -4.24 -8.46 10.95
CA ILE A 77 -2.90 -9.00 10.69
C ILE A 77 -1.88 -8.26 11.57
N THR A 78 -1.21 -8.99 12.47
CA THR A 78 -0.28 -8.44 13.46
C THR A 78 1.14 -9.01 13.36
N LYS A 79 1.43 -9.71 12.27
CA LYS A 79 2.72 -10.38 12.03
C LYS A 79 3.04 -10.38 10.55
N SER A 80 4.33 -10.54 10.24
CA SER A 80 4.77 -10.72 8.85
C SER A 80 4.11 -11.96 8.22
N LEU A 81 3.48 -11.80 7.05
CA LEU A 81 2.92 -12.88 6.24
C LEU A 81 2.54 -12.39 4.83
N THR A 82 2.24 -13.31 3.93
CA THR A 82 1.66 -13.01 2.61
C THR A 82 0.27 -13.61 2.51
N VAL A 83 -0.70 -12.85 1.97
CA VAL A 83 -1.98 -13.37 1.46
C VAL A 83 -1.89 -13.37 -0.05
N ASN A 84 -2.02 -14.54 -0.66
CA ASN A 84 -1.83 -14.74 -2.09
C ASN A 84 -3.07 -15.37 -2.73
N ALA A 85 -3.85 -14.56 -3.44
CA ALA A 85 -4.85 -15.04 -4.38
C ALA A 85 -4.23 -15.07 -5.78
N SER A 86 -4.18 -16.27 -6.37
CA SER A 86 -3.64 -16.47 -7.71
C SER A 86 -4.54 -15.84 -8.77
N ALA A 87 -3.97 -15.48 -9.93
CA ALA A 87 -4.75 -14.96 -11.04
C ALA A 87 -5.91 -15.91 -11.41
N GLY A 88 -7.12 -15.36 -11.56
CA GLY A 88 -8.34 -16.12 -11.80
C GLY A 88 -9.11 -16.51 -10.53
N VAL A 89 -8.51 -16.34 -9.35
CA VAL A 89 -9.19 -16.49 -8.05
C VAL A 89 -9.79 -15.16 -7.62
N VAL A 90 -11.10 -15.14 -7.39
CA VAL A 90 -11.82 -14.00 -6.80
C VAL A 90 -11.84 -14.17 -5.29
N ALA A 91 -10.79 -13.63 -4.64
CA ALA A 91 -10.74 -13.50 -3.20
C ALA A 91 -11.55 -12.28 -2.74
N PHE A 92 -12.87 -12.47 -2.61
CA PHE A 92 -13.80 -11.39 -2.33
C PHE A 92 -13.77 -10.98 -0.85
N ILE A 93 -13.55 -9.69 -0.60
CA ILE A 93 -13.48 -9.11 0.74
C ILE A 93 -14.29 -7.82 0.78
N ALA A 94 -15.37 -7.82 1.56
CA ALA A 94 -16.24 -6.65 1.69
C ALA A 94 -16.14 -5.97 3.07
N ARG A 95 -15.11 -6.32 3.83
CA ARG A 95 -14.87 -5.89 5.20
C ARG A 95 -13.45 -5.37 5.33
N THR A 96 -13.21 -4.52 6.31
CA THR A 96 -11.88 -3.97 6.60
C THR A 96 -10.87 -5.08 6.84
N ILE A 97 -9.69 -4.96 6.21
CA ILE A 97 -8.48 -5.65 6.66
C ILE A 97 -7.67 -4.66 7.48
N THR A 98 -7.41 -4.99 8.74
CA THR A 98 -6.55 -4.20 9.61
C THR A 98 -5.15 -4.80 9.60
N VAL A 99 -4.15 -4.00 9.23
CA VAL A 99 -2.74 -4.37 9.28
C VAL A 99 -2.06 -3.55 10.36
N ASN A 100 -1.74 -4.19 11.48
CA ASN A 100 -1.10 -3.56 12.64
C ASN A 100 0.16 -4.32 13.02
N ILE A 101 1.23 -4.09 12.26
CA ILE A 101 2.49 -4.82 12.33
C ILE A 101 3.63 -3.96 12.90
N GLY A 102 4.66 -4.60 13.44
CA GLY A 102 5.84 -3.92 13.98
C GLY A 102 6.71 -3.26 12.90
N ALA A 103 7.62 -2.37 13.30
CA ALA A 103 8.44 -1.58 12.36
C ALA A 103 9.33 -2.43 11.43
N THR A 104 9.69 -3.64 11.84
CA THR A 104 10.51 -4.58 11.04
C THR A 104 9.67 -5.60 10.27
N ASP A 105 8.36 -5.62 10.48
CA ASP A 105 7.48 -6.60 9.85
C ASP A 105 7.09 -6.19 8.43
N LYS A 106 6.74 -7.20 7.64
CA LYS A 106 6.24 -7.02 6.27
C LYS A 106 4.99 -7.87 6.02
N VAL A 107 3.94 -7.23 5.54
CA VAL A 107 2.72 -7.89 5.04
C VAL A 107 2.60 -7.66 3.54
N VAL A 108 2.24 -8.71 2.80
CA VAL A 108 1.90 -8.62 1.38
C VAL A 108 0.46 -9.09 1.18
N LEU A 109 -0.36 -8.26 0.57
CA LEU A 109 -1.72 -8.57 0.16
C LEU A 109 -1.77 -8.57 -1.37
N ARG A 110 -1.96 -9.76 -1.97
CA ARG A 110 -1.90 -9.96 -3.41
C ARG A 110 -3.20 -10.55 -3.95
N GLY A 111 -3.70 -10.00 -5.06
CA GLY A 111 -4.79 -10.60 -5.83
C GLY A 111 -6.18 -10.42 -5.20
N LEU A 112 -6.34 -9.47 -4.27
CA LEU A 112 -7.59 -9.32 -3.54
C LEU A 112 -8.62 -8.55 -4.38
N SER A 113 -9.88 -8.96 -4.26
CA SER A 113 -11.02 -8.25 -4.83
C SER A 113 -11.87 -7.67 -3.71
N MET A 114 -11.71 -6.39 -3.43
CA MET A 114 -12.40 -5.71 -2.33
C MET A 114 -13.56 -4.86 -2.82
N ASN A 115 -14.71 -4.97 -2.15
CA ASN A 115 -15.88 -4.12 -2.42
C ASN A 115 -16.63 -3.74 -1.14
N GLY A 116 -16.54 -2.48 -0.73
CA GLY A 116 -17.13 -1.95 0.51
C GLY A 116 -18.61 -1.56 0.45
N ALA A 117 -19.25 -1.59 -0.73
CA ALA A 117 -20.51 -0.87 -0.99
C ALA A 117 -21.71 -1.30 -0.14
N VAL A 118 -21.70 -2.52 0.40
CA VAL A 118 -22.83 -3.08 1.17
C VAL A 118 -22.72 -2.75 2.65
N PHE A 119 -21.48 -2.74 3.13
CA PHE A 119 -21.18 -2.97 4.53
C PHE A 119 -20.74 -1.70 5.26
N HIS A 120 -20.43 -0.64 4.50
CA HIS A 120 -20.12 0.69 4.99
C HIS A 120 -18.98 0.71 6.02
N ASP A 121 -18.06 -0.24 5.91
CA ASP A 121 -16.81 -0.16 6.66
C ASP A 121 -16.06 1.10 6.20
N PRO A 122 -15.45 1.85 7.13
CA PRO A 122 -14.81 3.11 6.79
C PRO A 122 -13.57 2.93 5.92
N ASN A 123 -13.00 1.72 5.90
CA ASN A 123 -11.78 1.44 5.17
C ASN A 123 -11.85 0.07 4.47
N GLY A 124 -11.22 -0.04 3.31
CA GLY A 124 -10.86 -1.34 2.74
C GLY A 124 -9.70 -1.94 3.51
N ILE A 125 -8.57 -1.25 3.52
CA ILE A 125 -7.39 -1.62 4.29
C ILE A 125 -7.05 -0.49 5.25
N LEU A 126 -7.04 -0.80 6.55
CA LEU A 126 -6.53 0.08 7.59
C LEU A 126 -5.10 -0.35 7.95
N PHE A 127 -4.11 0.42 7.53
CA PHE A 127 -2.71 0.20 7.85
C PHE A 127 -2.28 1.10 9.01
N SER A 128 -2.30 0.53 10.22
CA SER A 128 -2.03 1.23 11.48
C SER A 128 -0.73 0.79 12.17
N GLY A 129 0.10 -0.01 11.49
CA GLY A 129 1.41 -0.45 11.98
C GLY A 129 2.59 0.26 11.31
N GLY A 130 3.73 0.34 12.00
CA GLY A 130 4.93 1.06 11.53
C GLY A 130 5.81 0.29 10.52
N GLY A 131 5.40 -0.90 10.08
CA GLY A 131 6.19 -1.78 9.21
C GLY A 131 6.04 -1.47 7.72
N THR A 132 6.11 -2.53 6.90
CA THR A 132 5.88 -2.45 5.45
C THR A 132 4.62 -3.19 5.05
N LEU A 133 3.68 -2.50 4.40
CA LEU A 133 2.54 -3.10 3.72
C LEU A 133 2.74 -3.00 2.20
N VAL A 134 2.65 -4.14 1.52
CA VAL A 134 2.60 -4.22 0.06
C VAL A 134 1.21 -4.67 -0.34
N VAL A 135 0.54 -3.90 -1.20
CA VAL A 135 -0.72 -4.25 -1.83
C VAL A 135 -0.46 -4.34 -3.33
N GLU A 136 -0.69 -5.51 -3.92
CA GLU A 136 -0.39 -5.70 -5.33
C GLU A 136 -1.43 -6.53 -6.07
N ASN A 137 -1.59 -6.27 -7.37
CA ASN A 137 -2.51 -7.00 -8.25
C ASN A 137 -3.95 -7.06 -7.70
N SER A 138 -4.40 -5.99 -7.03
CA SER A 138 -5.65 -6.00 -6.28
C SER A 138 -6.62 -4.95 -6.81
N VAL A 139 -7.92 -5.20 -6.62
CA VAL A 139 -9.00 -4.24 -6.89
C VAL A 139 -9.59 -3.82 -5.57
N ILE A 140 -9.69 -2.51 -5.32
CA ILE A 140 -10.25 -1.94 -4.09
C ILE A 140 -11.32 -0.92 -4.45
N ALA A 141 -12.58 -1.25 -4.18
CA ALA A 141 -13.69 -0.43 -4.63
C ALA A 141 -14.81 -0.25 -3.59
N GLY A 142 -15.59 0.82 -3.77
CA GLY A 142 -16.89 0.97 -3.11
C GLY A 142 -16.83 1.31 -1.62
N PHE A 143 -15.69 1.78 -1.09
CA PHE A 143 -15.60 2.24 0.30
C PHE A 143 -16.07 3.69 0.39
N LEU A 144 -17.38 3.84 0.68
CA LEU A 144 -18.11 5.09 0.80
C LEU A 144 -18.86 5.06 2.15
N THR A 145 -18.77 6.11 2.98
CA THR A 145 -19.53 6.13 4.26
C THR A 145 -20.58 7.23 4.37
N GLY A 146 -20.54 8.24 3.51
CA GLY A 146 -21.51 9.35 3.50
C GLY A 146 -21.45 10.31 4.70
N PHE A 147 -20.70 9.97 5.76
CA PHE A 147 -20.54 10.79 6.99
C PHE A 147 -19.06 11.09 7.29
N ASP A 148 -18.17 10.11 7.08
CA ASP A 148 -16.72 10.24 7.11
C ASP A 148 -16.14 9.82 5.74
N PRO A 149 -14.91 10.20 5.36
CA PRO A 149 -14.33 9.72 4.11
C PRO A 149 -14.12 8.20 4.16
N GLY A 150 -14.84 7.45 3.33
CA GLY A 150 -14.55 6.05 3.06
C GLY A 150 -13.25 5.89 2.27
N VAL A 151 -12.30 5.09 2.78
CA VAL A 151 -10.95 5.00 2.22
C VAL A 151 -10.68 3.60 1.67
N GLY A 152 -10.17 3.48 0.45
CA GLY A 152 -9.66 2.22 -0.08
C GLY A 152 -8.51 1.68 0.78
N ILE A 153 -7.44 2.47 0.89
CA ILE A 153 -6.29 2.19 1.77
C ILE A 153 -5.97 3.42 2.65
N LEU A 154 -6.12 3.28 3.96
CA LEU A 154 -5.73 4.28 4.94
C LEU A 154 -4.41 3.90 5.59
N GLN A 155 -3.35 4.66 5.31
CA GLN A 155 -2.06 4.59 5.99
C GLN A 155 -2.05 5.59 7.15
N ALA A 156 -2.26 5.07 8.37
CA ALA A 156 -2.47 5.87 9.57
C ALA A 156 -1.27 5.86 10.54
N ALA A 157 -0.25 5.04 10.29
CA ALA A 157 0.92 4.92 11.15
C ALA A 157 2.09 5.80 10.70
N ALA A 158 2.71 6.48 11.65
CA ALA A 158 3.96 7.18 11.44
C ALA A 158 5.11 6.18 11.20
N GLY A 159 6.12 6.53 10.40
CA GLY A 159 7.26 5.65 10.08
C GLY A 159 6.92 4.46 9.17
N SER A 160 5.66 4.31 8.77
CA SER A 160 5.19 3.18 7.96
C SER A 160 5.58 3.32 6.49
N ASN A 161 5.70 2.17 5.81
CA ASN A 161 6.00 2.09 4.38
C ASN A 161 4.87 1.36 3.66
N LEU A 162 4.15 2.07 2.79
CA LEU A 162 3.11 1.51 1.94
C LEU A 162 3.59 1.41 0.50
N ILE A 163 3.41 0.26 -0.13
CA ILE A 163 3.66 0.03 -1.54
C ILE A 163 2.34 -0.44 -2.17
N VAL A 164 1.85 0.28 -3.19
CA VAL A 164 0.67 -0.06 -3.98
C VAL A 164 1.11 -0.26 -5.42
N ASN A 165 1.05 -1.49 -5.91
CA ASN A 165 1.58 -1.82 -7.24
C ASN A 165 0.57 -2.62 -8.08
N ASN A 166 0.32 -2.16 -9.30
CA ASN A 166 -0.60 -2.82 -10.23
C ASN A 166 -2.00 -3.02 -9.61
N CYS A 167 -2.55 -1.96 -9.01
CA CYS A 167 -3.87 -1.98 -8.38
C CYS A 167 -4.86 -1.12 -9.16
N GLU A 168 -6.14 -1.47 -9.07
CA GLU A 168 -7.26 -0.64 -9.48
C GLU A 168 -8.02 -0.19 -8.24
N LEU A 169 -8.08 1.12 -8.02
CA LEU A 169 -8.89 1.73 -6.98
C LEU A 169 -10.02 2.50 -7.65
N ARG A 170 -11.26 2.23 -7.24
CA ARG A 170 -12.41 2.94 -7.81
C ARG A 170 -13.61 3.10 -6.90
N ASN A 171 -14.34 4.20 -7.06
CA ASN A 171 -15.59 4.48 -6.34
C ASN A 171 -15.41 4.45 -4.81
N ASN A 172 -14.32 4.99 -4.29
CA ASN A 172 -14.13 5.27 -2.87
C ASN A 172 -14.19 6.79 -2.64
N ASP A 173 -14.37 7.24 -1.39
CA ASP A 173 -14.25 8.69 -1.12
C ASP A 173 -12.78 9.10 -1.23
N ASN A 174 -11.86 8.24 -0.77
CA ASN A 174 -10.42 8.35 -1.01
C ASN A 174 -9.88 6.99 -1.49
N GLY A 175 -9.11 6.95 -2.58
CA GLY A 175 -8.44 5.74 -3.03
C GLY A 175 -7.34 5.33 -2.04
N VAL A 176 -6.28 6.13 -1.95
CA VAL A 176 -5.22 6.01 -0.94
C VAL A 176 -5.14 7.29 -0.13
N LEU A 177 -5.22 7.18 1.19
CA LEU A 177 -5.01 8.29 2.13
C LEU A 177 -3.84 7.97 3.05
N ASN A 178 -2.77 8.76 2.96
CA ASN A 178 -1.73 8.81 3.97
C ASN A 178 -2.05 9.94 4.96
N ASN A 179 -2.36 9.57 6.20
CA ASN A 179 -2.70 10.49 7.27
C ASN A 179 -2.22 9.92 8.61
N SER A 180 -0.93 10.12 8.91
CA SER A 180 -0.35 9.69 10.18
C SER A 180 -0.63 10.65 11.34
N GLY A 181 -1.02 11.90 11.03
CA GLY A 181 -1.14 12.99 12.01
C GLY A 181 0.15 13.28 12.79
N SER A 182 1.29 12.73 12.35
CA SER A 182 2.56 12.71 13.08
C SER A 182 3.61 13.54 12.36
N ASP A 183 4.60 14.03 13.12
CA ASP A 183 5.79 14.69 12.59
C ASP A 183 6.79 13.67 11.99
N THR A 184 6.61 12.37 12.23
CA THR A 184 7.48 11.32 11.65
C THR A 184 6.99 10.91 10.27
N ASN A 185 7.89 10.98 9.28
CA ASN A 185 7.62 10.61 7.89
C ASN A 185 6.98 9.22 7.78
N SER A 186 5.88 9.14 7.05
CA SER A 186 5.38 7.91 6.41
C SER A 186 5.73 7.94 4.92
N ASN A 187 6.12 6.80 4.36
CA ASN A 187 6.46 6.68 2.94
C ASN A 187 5.37 5.91 2.20
N THR A 188 4.97 6.41 1.04
CA THR A 188 3.99 5.76 0.16
C THR A 188 4.56 5.71 -1.25
N VAL A 189 4.56 4.53 -1.86
CA VAL A 189 4.96 4.32 -3.25
C VAL A 189 3.79 3.71 -4.00
N ILE A 190 3.39 4.37 -5.09
CA ILE A 190 2.28 3.94 -5.94
C ILE A 190 2.79 3.79 -7.37
N GLU A 191 2.69 2.59 -7.91
CA GLU A 191 3.20 2.27 -9.24
C GLU A 191 2.18 1.48 -10.06
N ASN A 192 2.14 1.71 -11.37
CA ASN A 192 1.36 0.93 -12.32
C ASN A 192 -0.13 0.81 -11.96
N SER A 193 -0.68 1.81 -11.27
CA SER A 193 -2.01 1.72 -10.67
C SER A 193 -2.99 2.70 -11.32
N ARG A 194 -4.28 2.42 -11.18
CA ARG A 194 -5.37 3.21 -11.78
C ARG A 194 -6.38 3.63 -10.70
N PHE A 195 -6.70 4.92 -10.67
CA PHE A 195 -7.62 5.55 -9.73
C PHE A 195 -8.76 6.19 -10.50
N GLU A 196 -9.98 5.68 -10.31
CA GLU A 196 -11.16 6.15 -11.06
C GLU A 196 -12.41 6.34 -10.23
N TYR A 197 -13.14 7.42 -10.54
CA TYR A 197 -14.39 7.75 -9.83
C TYR A 197 -14.21 7.85 -8.31
N GLU A 198 -13.00 8.22 -7.89
CA GLU A 198 -12.70 8.52 -6.50
C GLU A 198 -13.19 9.93 -6.16
N GLY A 199 -13.59 10.15 -4.90
CA GLY A 199 -13.65 11.50 -4.36
C GLY A 199 -12.25 12.12 -4.41
N VAL A 200 -11.25 11.41 -3.91
CA VAL A 200 -9.84 11.76 -4.04
C VAL A 200 -9.05 10.53 -4.42
N GLY A 201 -8.29 10.58 -5.51
CA GLY A 201 -7.45 9.43 -5.92
C GLY A 201 -6.38 9.11 -4.88
N VAL A 202 -5.45 10.04 -4.69
CA VAL A 202 -4.40 9.94 -3.66
C VAL A 202 -4.36 11.22 -2.83
N ALA A 203 -4.39 11.05 -1.52
CA ALA A 203 -4.31 12.12 -0.54
C ALA A 203 -3.13 11.92 0.40
N SER A 204 -2.40 13.01 0.64
CA SER A 204 -1.35 13.11 1.66
C SER A 204 -1.72 14.20 2.64
N ILE A 205 -1.78 13.85 3.93
CA ILE A 205 -2.01 14.76 5.05
C ILE A 205 -0.85 14.58 6.03
N ALA A 206 -0.32 15.68 6.55
CA ALA A 206 0.81 15.72 7.48
C ALA A 206 2.14 15.24 6.86
N THR A 207 3.07 14.75 7.68
CA THR A 207 4.44 14.41 7.28
C THR A 207 4.48 13.11 6.46
N ALA A 208 4.37 13.26 5.14
CA ALA A 208 4.28 12.13 4.23
C ALA A 208 5.08 12.39 2.94
N ASN A 209 5.84 11.38 2.53
CA ASN A 209 6.54 11.34 1.25
C ASN A 209 5.84 10.33 0.34
N VAL A 210 5.15 10.84 -0.67
CA VAL A 210 4.42 10.01 -1.63
C VAL A 210 5.11 10.08 -2.99
N SER A 211 5.45 8.92 -3.56
CA SER A 211 5.91 8.78 -4.93
C SER A 211 4.86 8.07 -5.76
N ILE A 212 4.46 8.67 -6.88
CA ILE A 212 3.46 8.12 -7.79
C ILE A 212 4.08 8.03 -9.17
N ARG A 213 4.14 6.81 -9.73
CA ARG A 213 4.76 6.54 -11.02
C ARG A 213 3.90 5.68 -11.92
N ASN A 214 3.95 5.94 -13.23
CA ASN A 214 3.32 5.13 -14.27
C ASN A 214 1.85 4.79 -13.96
N SER A 215 1.09 5.77 -13.47
CA SER A 215 -0.26 5.59 -12.96
C SER A 215 -1.25 6.51 -13.66
N VAL A 216 -2.53 6.15 -13.60
CA VAL A 216 -3.61 6.88 -14.25
C VAL A 216 -4.62 7.34 -13.21
N PHE A 217 -4.96 8.62 -13.27
CA PHE A 217 -5.99 9.24 -12.45
C PHE A 217 -7.05 9.84 -13.37
N ALA A 218 -8.21 9.19 -13.44
CA ALA A 218 -9.27 9.61 -14.35
C ALA A 218 -10.65 9.68 -13.71
N ASN A 219 -11.45 10.67 -14.09
CA ASN A 219 -12.84 10.81 -13.66
C ASN A 219 -13.04 10.95 -12.14
N ASN A 220 -12.04 11.47 -11.42
CA ASN A 220 -12.12 11.71 -9.98
C ASN A 220 -12.63 13.14 -9.69
N GLN A 221 -13.16 13.37 -8.48
CA GLN A 221 -13.41 14.76 -8.05
C GLN A 221 -12.07 15.49 -7.88
N THR A 222 -11.12 14.88 -7.17
CA THR A 222 -9.71 15.32 -7.15
C THR A 222 -8.80 14.13 -7.45
N ALA A 223 -7.89 14.24 -8.40
CA ALA A 223 -6.98 13.13 -8.69
C ALA A 223 -5.90 12.97 -7.61
N VAL A 224 -5.16 14.04 -7.30
CA VAL A 224 -4.11 14.03 -6.28
C VAL A 224 -4.22 15.27 -5.40
N ILE A 225 -4.13 15.10 -4.08
CA ILE A 225 -4.07 16.19 -3.12
C ILE A 225 -2.89 16.05 -2.15
N ALA A 226 -2.11 17.12 -2.02
CA ALA A 226 -1.19 17.32 -0.90
C ALA A 226 -1.79 18.34 0.06
N SER A 227 -1.79 18.03 1.35
CA SER A 227 -2.25 18.98 2.36
C SER A 227 -1.43 18.94 3.65
N SER A 228 -1.34 20.10 4.29
CA SER A 228 -0.65 20.26 5.58
C SER A 228 -1.31 21.35 6.41
N SER A 229 -1.52 21.07 7.68
CA SER A 229 -2.06 22.02 8.67
C SER A 229 -1.04 22.42 9.74
N SER A 230 0.19 21.90 9.69
CA SER A 230 1.25 22.17 10.67
C SER A 230 2.59 22.39 9.99
N GLN A 231 3.35 23.37 10.48
CA GLN A 231 4.71 23.66 9.99
C GLN A 231 5.71 22.52 10.27
N THR A 232 5.42 21.66 11.25
CA THR A 232 6.21 20.45 11.54
C THR A 232 5.84 19.26 10.67
N GLN A 233 4.79 19.40 9.85
CA GLN A 233 4.21 18.31 9.08
C GLN A 233 4.14 18.59 7.57
N PRO A 234 5.30 18.70 6.89
CA PRO A 234 5.33 18.95 5.46
C PRO A 234 4.84 17.73 4.66
N GLY A 235 3.92 17.96 3.72
CA GLY A 235 3.50 16.96 2.74
C GLY A 235 4.27 17.13 1.43
N LEU A 236 4.87 16.05 0.92
CA LEU A 236 5.52 16.02 -0.38
C LEU A 236 4.97 14.88 -1.24
N ILE A 237 4.43 15.23 -2.41
CA ILE A 237 4.06 14.26 -3.43
C ILE A 237 4.92 14.47 -4.66
N VAL A 238 5.51 13.40 -5.19
CA VAL A 238 6.22 13.39 -6.47
C VAL A 238 5.44 12.54 -7.47
N ILE A 239 5.14 13.12 -8.63
CA ILE A 239 4.38 12.49 -9.71
C ILE A 239 5.27 12.37 -10.94
N ASP A 240 5.50 11.14 -11.39
CA ASP A 240 6.34 10.83 -12.56
C ASP A 240 5.59 9.95 -13.56
N THR A 241 5.65 10.29 -14.85
CA THR A 241 5.14 9.45 -15.94
C THR A 241 3.66 9.07 -15.72
N CYS A 242 2.85 10.00 -15.20
CA CYS A 242 1.43 9.77 -14.93
C CYS A 242 0.51 10.46 -15.93
N THR A 243 -0.71 9.95 -16.03
CA THR A 243 -1.81 10.58 -16.74
C THR A 243 -2.86 11.06 -15.76
N ILE A 244 -3.13 12.37 -15.73
CA ILE A 244 -4.12 13.00 -14.86
C ILE A 244 -5.15 13.68 -15.77
N ALA A 245 -6.30 13.03 -15.97
CA ALA A 245 -7.26 13.47 -16.96
C ALA A 245 -8.72 13.34 -16.56
N HIS A 246 -9.58 14.19 -17.13
CA HIS A 246 -11.04 14.10 -16.92
C HIS A 246 -11.49 14.23 -15.45
N ASN A 247 -10.66 14.81 -14.59
CA ASN A 247 -11.01 15.05 -13.19
C ASN A 247 -11.67 16.44 -13.05
N VAL A 248 -12.43 16.64 -11.98
CA VAL A 248 -12.86 18.01 -11.62
C VAL A 248 -11.62 18.83 -11.26
N THR A 249 -10.77 18.33 -10.39
CA THR A 249 -9.43 18.90 -10.12
C THR A 249 -8.35 17.85 -10.37
N GLY A 250 -7.35 18.18 -11.20
CA GLY A 250 -6.23 17.29 -11.47
C GLY A 250 -5.31 17.18 -10.25
N ILE A 251 -4.61 18.26 -9.92
CA ILE A 251 -3.71 18.32 -8.76
C ILE A 251 -4.15 19.45 -7.84
N ASN A 252 -4.23 19.16 -6.55
CA ASN A 252 -4.52 20.16 -5.53
C ASN A 252 -3.39 20.17 -4.48
N ALA A 253 -2.90 21.36 -4.14
CA ALA A 253 -2.05 21.59 -2.99
C ALA A 253 -2.72 22.62 -2.09
N TYR A 254 -2.91 22.27 -0.83
CA TYR A 254 -3.62 23.12 0.12
C TYR A 254 -2.90 23.14 1.46
N THR A 255 -2.74 24.32 2.06
CA THR A 255 -2.30 24.40 3.45
C THR A 255 -3.29 25.16 4.32
N ALA A 256 -3.44 24.66 5.56
CA ALA A 256 -4.03 25.39 6.66
C ALA A 256 -2.90 25.93 7.54
N SER A 257 -3.03 27.16 8.03
CA SER A 257 -2.02 27.83 8.88
C SER A 257 -0.62 27.91 8.23
N SER A 258 0.45 27.60 8.97
CA SER A 258 1.85 27.69 8.55
C SER A 258 2.43 26.39 7.97
N GLY A 259 1.57 25.43 7.58
CA GLY A 259 1.97 24.17 6.98
C GLY A 259 2.60 24.31 5.58
N SER A 260 3.20 23.22 5.10
CA SER A 260 3.81 23.12 3.77
C SER A 260 3.26 21.90 3.02
N ALA A 261 2.72 22.12 1.82
CA ALA A 261 2.21 21.06 0.96
C ALA A 261 2.74 21.27 -0.47
N VAL A 262 3.62 20.38 -0.91
CA VAL A 262 4.30 20.51 -2.20
C VAL A 262 3.99 19.29 -3.05
N VAL A 263 3.57 19.52 -4.29
CA VAL A 263 3.48 18.51 -5.33
C VAL A 263 4.52 18.82 -6.41
N ARG A 264 5.39 17.86 -6.73
CA ARG A 264 6.36 17.99 -7.81
C ARG A 264 6.01 17.04 -8.95
N VAL A 265 6.03 17.55 -10.17
CA VAL A 265 5.55 16.80 -11.33
C VAL A 265 6.64 16.74 -12.40
N THR A 266 6.89 15.55 -12.94
CA THR A 266 7.81 15.29 -14.04
C THR A 266 7.21 14.30 -15.04
N ASN A 267 7.59 14.40 -16.32
CA ASN A 267 7.21 13.50 -17.42
C ASN A 267 5.70 13.16 -17.50
N SER A 268 4.82 13.99 -16.96
CA SER A 268 3.40 13.65 -16.80
C SER A 268 2.52 14.47 -17.72
N THR A 269 1.33 13.94 -18.01
CA THR A 269 0.33 14.62 -18.84
C THR A 269 -0.89 14.99 -17.98
N ILE A 270 -1.21 16.28 -17.92
CA ILE A 270 -2.34 16.84 -17.16
C ILE A 270 -3.29 17.51 -18.14
N TYR A 271 -4.43 16.87 -18.44
CA TYR A 271 -5.30 17.33 -19.51
C TYR A 271 -6.78 17.02 -19.33
N HIS A 272 -7.66 17.81 -19.95
CA HIS A 272 -9.11 17.63 -19.85
C HIS A 272 -9.67 17.62 -18.41
N ASN A 273 -9.00 18.28 -17.48
CA ASN A 273 -9.56 18.53 -16.15
C ASN A 273 -10.35 19.84 -16.14
N THR A 274 -11.34 19.96 -15.25
CA THR A 274 -12.02 21.27 -15.07
C THR A 274 -11.03 22.28 -14.49
N ASN A 275 -10.29 21.90 -13.45
CA ASN A 275 -9.14 22.61 -12.92
C ASN A 275 -7.90 21.74 -13.10
N GLY A 276 -6.86 22.21 -13.79
CA GLY A 276 -5.63 21.45 -13.97
C GLY A 276 -4.87 21.28 -12.64
N MET A 277 -4.43 22.39 -12.06
CA MET A 277 -3.55 22.46 -10.90
C MET A 277 -3.95 23.63 -10.00
N VAL A 278 -4.37 23.35 -8.77
CA VAL A 278 -4.81 24.38 -7.81
C VAL A 278 -3.86 24.38 -6.61
N ALA A 279 -3.17 25.49 -6.37
CA ALA A 279 -2.38 25.70 -5.17
C ALA A 279 -3.01 26.83 -4.34
N THR A 280 -3.39 26.55 -3.10
CA THR A 280 -4.08 27.51 -2.22
C THR A 280 -3.30 27.69 -0.92
N SER A 281 -3.07 28.95 -0.55
CA SER A 281 -2.27 29.41 0.61
C SER A 281 -0.75 29.50 0.34
N PRO A 282 0.00 30.37 1.06
CA PRO A 282 1.43 30.59 0.80
C PRO A 282 2.34 29.36 0.97
N GLY A 283 1.91 28.36 1.74
CA GLY A 283 2.67 27.12 1.95
C GLY A 283 2.38 26.02 0.94
N ALA A 284 1.46 26.23 0.01
CA ALA A 284 1.10 25.27 -1.03
C ALA A 284 1.83 25.56 -2.34
N ALA A 285 2.41 24.52 -2.96
CA ALA A 285 3.06 24.63 -4.25
C ALA A 285 2.82 23.40 -5.13
N ILE A 286 2.69 23.63 -6.44
CA ILE A 286 2.69 22.60 -7.48
C ILE A 286 3.79 22.97 -8.48
N GLU A 287 4.91 22.26 -8.40
CA GLU A 287 6.14 22.57 -9.11
C GLU A 287 6.40 21.60 -10.27
N SER A 288 6.96 22.10 -11.37
CA SER A 288 7.35 21.27 -12.52
C SER A 288 8.86 21.09 -12.62
N TYR A 289 9.30 19.91 -13.05
CA TYR A 289 10.67 19.67 -13.50
C TYR A 289 10.94 20.14 -14.96
N GLY A 290 9.96 20.78 -15.62
CA GLY A 290 10.12 21.38 -16.96
C GLY A 290 9.76 20.50 -18.15
N ASN A 291 9.31 19.27 -17.94
CA ASN A 291 9.07 18.24 -18.96
C ASN A 291 7.63 17.66 -18.94
N ASN A 292 6.67 18.41 -18.40
CA ASN A 292 5.27 17.99 -18.34
C ASN A 292 4.47 18.49 -19.56
N ARG A 293 3.40 17.78 -19.89
CA ARG A 293 2.43 18.18 -20.91
C ARG A 293 1.14 18.64 -20.23
N VAL A 294 0.88 19.94 -20.22
CA VAL A 294 -0.35 20.52 -19.67
C VAL A 294 -1.16 21.12 -20.80
N THR A 295 -2.34 20.57 -21.07
CA THR A 295 -3.16 20.97 -22.22
C THR A 295 -4.63 20.78 -21.94
N ALA A 296 -5.51 21.53 -22.60
CA ALA A 296 -6.95 21.30 -22.62
C ALA A 296 -7.65 21.17 -21.24
N ASN A 297 -7.10 21.74 -20.16
CA ASN A 297 -7.85 21.96 -18.92
C ASN A 297 -8.63 23.28 -19.02
N THR A 298 -9.81 23.35 -18.41
CA THR A 298 -10.66 24.55 -18.47
C THR A 298 -10.04 25.72 -17.72
N ASN A 299 -9.58 25.48 -16.50
CA ASN A 299 -8.96 26.48 -15.61
C ASN A 299 -7.64 25.97 -15.03
N TYR A 300 -6.84 26.89 -14.49
CA TYR A 300 -5.64 26.61 -13.69
C TYR A 300 -4.64 25.64 -14.35
N SER A 301 -4.15 25.99 -15.53
CA SER A 301 -3.23 25.18 -16.34
C SER A 301 -1.74 25.51 -16.16
N THR A 302 -1.36 26.18 -15.07
CA THR A 302 0.01 26.65 -14.83
C THR A 302 0.56 26.12 -13.52
N PHE A 303 1.80 25.65 -13.54
CA PHE A 303 2.54 25.34 -12.31
C PHE A 303 2.79 26.60 -11.48
N SER A 304 2.84 26.46 -10.16
CA SER A 304 3.19 27.57 -9.27
C SER A 304 4.70 27.83 -9.18
N GLY A 305 5.52 26.89 -9.67
CA GLY A 305 6.98 26.99 -9.63
C GLY A 305 7.68 25.96 -10.51
N THR A 306 9.01 26.08 -10.59
CA THR A 306 9.90 25.13 -11.27
C THR A 306 10.86 24.53 -10.25
N VAL A 307 11.05 23.22 -10.30
CA VAL A 307 12.06 22.53 -9.48
C VAL A 307 13.41 22.74 -10.12
N VAL A 308 14.33 23.38 -9.40
CA VAL A 308 15.71 23.54 -9.83
C VAL A 308 16.52 22.34 -9.32
N PRO A 309 17.32 21.67 -10.16
CA PRO A 309 18.25 20.64 -9.69
C PRO A 309 19.15 21.21 -8.59
N LEU A 310 19.33 20.45 -7.50
CA LEU A 310 20.38 20.77 -6.54
C LEU A 310 21.72 20.66 -7.28
N GLN A 311 22.45 21.78 -7.34
CA GLN A 311 23.83 21.82 -7.86
C GLN A 311 24.79 21.10 -6.93
#